data_AF-A0A962KD87-F1
#
_entry.id   AF-A0A962KD87-F1
#
_cell.length_a   1.000
_cell.length_b   1.000
_cell.length_c   1.000
_cell.angle_alpha   90.00
_cell.angle_beta   90.00
_cell.angle_gamma   90.00
#
_symmetry.space_group_name_H-M   'P 1'
#
loop_
_entity.id
_entity.type
_entity.pdbx_description
1 polymer ?
#
loop_
_entity_poly.entity_id
_entity_poly.type
_entity_poly.pdbx_seq_one_letter_code
_entity_poly.pdbx_strand_id
1 'polypeptide(L)'
;LPARIVSGTQAKEVGLISHVAETPLQKALELAAEIATRSPDAVLAAKRVLNAMVSQPESDTLALEKRWQRRLLLGKNFKIAGKKAKSPDLDFVQREFD
;
A
#
# COMPACT_ATOMS: atom_id res chain seq x y z
N LEU A 1 -23.41 18.83 -17.32
CA LEU A 1 -23.61 17.91 -16.17
C LEU A 1 -23.83 18.77 -14.92
N PRO A 2 -24.85 18.50 -14.09
CA PRO A 2 -25.07 19.25 -12.84
C PRO A 2 -24.06 18.81 -11.76
N ALA A 3 -23.33 19.76 -11.16
CA ALA A 3 -22.33 19.51 -10.11
C ALA A 3 -23.00 19.27 -8.74
N ARG A 4 -23.67 18.12 -8.60
CA ARG A 4 -24.36 17.73 -7.35
C ARG A 4 -23.37 17.47 -6.21
N ILE A 5 -23.71 17.96 -5.02
CA ILE A 5 -23.00 17.65 -3.77
C ILE A 5 -23.30 16.21 -3.36
N VAL A 6 -22.26 15.46 -2.99
CA VAL A 6 -22.32 14.06 -2.55
C VAL A 6 -21.94 14.00 -1.06
N SER A 7 -22.73 13.30 -0.26
CA SER A 7 -22.42 13.10 1.16
C SER A 7 -21.29 12.09 1.36
N GLY A 8 -20.66 12.07 2.55
CA GLY A 8 -19.62 11.08 2.85
C GLY A 8 -20.11 9.63 2.71
N THR A 9 -21.33 9.33 3.17
CA THR A 9 -21.93 7.99 3.03
C THR A 9 -22.11 7.61 1.57
N GLN A 10 -22.66 8.50 0.76
CA GLN A 10 -22.84 8.27 -0.68
C GLN A 10 -21.49 8.11 -1.40
N ALA A 11 -20.49 8.92 -1.04
CA ALA A 11 -19.14 8.81 -1.59
C ALA A 11 -18.51 7.44 -1.29
N LYS A 12 -18.77 6.87 -0.10
CA LYS A 12 -18.31 5.52 0.25
C LYS A 12 -19.03 4.45 -0.55
N GLU A 13 -20.34 4.55 -0.70
CA GLU A 13 -21.17 3.59 -1.47
C GLU A 13 -20.73 3.49 -2.94
N VAL A 14 -20.36 4.61 -3.56
CA VAL A 14 -19.88 4.63 -4.96
C VAL A 14 -18.37 4.35 -5.09
N GLY A 15 -17.67 4.08 -3.99
CA GLY A 15 -16.24 3.75 -3.99
C GLY A 15 -15.29 4.94 -4.16
N LEU A 16 -15.77 6.18 -4.01
CA LEU A 16 -14.92 7.38 -4.08
C LEU A 16 -14.01 7.51 -2.86
N ILE A 17 -14.50 7.08 -1.69
CA ILE A 17 -13.74 7.04 -0.43
C ILE A 17 -13.84 5.65 0.20
N SER A 18 -12.85 5.30 1.03
CA SER A 18 -12.81 3.98 1.68
C SER A 18 -13.52 3.95 3.04
N HIS A 19 -13.56 5.06 3.77
CA HIS A 19 -14.09 5.13 5.13
C HIS A 19 -14.85 6.43 5.38
N VAL A 20 -15.86 6.35 6.25
CA VAL A 20 -16.52 7.48 6.90
C VAL A 20 -16.28 7.33 8.39
N ALA A 21 -15.86 8.40 9.07
CA ALA A 21 -15.55 8.41 10.49
C ALA A 21 -15.88 9.78 11.09
N GLU A 22 -16.24 9.80 12.37
CA GLU A 22 -16.49 11.04 13.12
C GLU A 22 -15.20 11.83 13.35
N THR A 23 -14.07 11.13 13.56
CA THR A 23 -12.73 11.70 13.71
C THR A 23 -11.81 11.29 12.53
N PRO A 24 -12.01 11.85 11.32
CA PRO A 24 -11.36 11.36 10.10
C PRO A 24 -9.83 11.47 10.14
N LEU A 25 -9.27 12.49 10.78
CA LEU A 25 -7.82 12.63 10.93
C LEU A 25 -7.22 11.50 11.78
N GLN A 26 -7.85 11.19 12.91
CA GLN A 26 -7.41 10.09 13.77
C GLN A 26 -7.46 8.76 12.99
N LYS A 27 -8.55 8.53 12.26
CA LYS A 27 -8.69 7.31 11.45
C LYS A 27 -7.62 7.20 10.36
N ALA A 28 -7.26 8.32 9.72
CA ALA A 28 -6.19 8.36 8.74
C ALA A 28 -4.82 8.07 9.36
N LEU A 29 -4.55 8.59 10.56
CA LEU A 29 -3.30 8.34 11.29
C LEU A 29 -3.19 6.89 11.76
N GLU A 30 -4.27 6.27 12.20
CA GLU A 30 -4.32 4.83 12.52
C GLU A 30 -3.94 3.97 11.31
N LEU A 31 -4.52 4.27 10.14
CA LEU A 31 -4.21 3.57 8.90
C LEU A 31 -2.74 3.80 8.49
N ALA A 32 -2.24 5.03 8.62
CA ALA A 32 -0.84 5.34 8.33
C ALA A 32 0.11 4.57 9.27
N ALA A 33 -0.22 4.46 10.56
CA ALA A 33 0.53 3.68 11.53
C ALA A 33 0.53 2.19 11.16
N GLU A 34 -0.62 1.63 10.74
CA GLU A 34 -0.69 0.24 10.27
C GLU A 34 0.21 0.01 9.05
N ILE A 35 0.18 0.91 8.05
CA ILE A 35 1.03 0.82 6.86
C ILE A 35 2.52 0.93 7.25
N ALA A 36 2.86 1.79 8.21
CA ALA A 36 4.24 1.98 8.69
C ALA A 36 4.83 0.72 9.35
N THR A 37 3.99 -0.22 9.80
CA THR A 37 4.48 -1.52 10.32
C THR A 37 5.01 -2.47 9.24
N ARG A 38 4.81 -2.15 7.96
CA ARG A 38 5.19 -2.98 6.81
C ARG A 38 6.54 -2.54 6.23
N SER A 39 7.16 -3.43 5.44
CA SER A 39 8.41 -3.11 4.75
C SER A 39 8.19 -1.92 3.79
N PRO A 40 9.02 -0.85 3.87
CA PRO A 40 8.83 0.33 3.03
C PRO A 40 9.01 0.04 1.53
N ASP A 41 9.86 -0.95 1.18
CA ASP A 41 10.02 -1.41 -0.20
C ASP A 41 8.80 -2.21 -0.67
N ALA A 42 8.20 -3.02 0.20
CA ALA A 42 7.01 -3.81 -0.13
C ALA A 42 5.79 -2.90 -0.37
N VAL A 43 5.61 -1.87 0.47
CA VAL A 43 4.55 -0.86 0.29
C VAL A 43 4.72 -0.11 -1.04
N LEU A 44 5.95 0.29 -1.38
CA LEU A 44 6.26 0.92 -2.67
C LEU A 44 5.92 -0.02 -3.84
N ALA A 45 6.39 -1.26 -3.79
CA ALA A 45 6.17 -2.24 -4.84
C ALA A 45 4.68 -2.50 -5.08
N ALA A 46 3.92 -2.72 -3.99
CA ALA A 46 2.47 -2.92 -4.06
C ALA A 46 1.77 -1.73 -4.73
N LYS A 47 2.10 -0.50 -4.32
CA LYS A 47 1.53 0.71 -4.94
C LYS A 47 1.84 0.80 -6.43
N ARG A 48 3.06 0.45 -6.85
CA ARG A 48 3.47 0.50 -8.27
C ARG A 48 2.75 -0.54 -9.11
N VAL A 49 2.62 -1.77 -8.62
CA VAL A 49 1.90 -2.84 -9.32
C VAL A 49 0.42 -2.49 -9.43
N LEU A 50 -0.22 -2.05 -8.33
CA LEU A 50 -1.64 -1.65 -8.34
C LEU A 50 -1.91 -0.49 -9.31
N ASN A 51 -1.02 0.50 -9.37
CA ASN A 51 -1.16 1.60 -10.34
C ASN A 51 -1.01 1.13 -11.80
N ALA A 52 -0.10 0.18 -12.05
CA ALA A 52 0.07 -0.40 -13.38
C ALA A 52 -1.17 -1.19 -13.81
N MET A 53 -1.81 -1.94 -12.90
CA MET A 53 -3.03 -2.72 -13.17
C MET A 53 -4.18 -1.86 -13.74
N VAL A 54 -4.23 -0.57 -13.39
CA VAL A 54 -5.26 0.36 -13.85
C VAL A 54 -5.01 0.86 -15.29
N SER A 55 -3.75 0.90 -15.72
CA SER A 55 -3.34 1.68 -16.91
C SER A 55 -2.55 0.89 -17.95
N GLN A 56 -2.15 -0.36 -17.67
CA GLN A 56 -1.28 -1.17 -18.52
C GLN A 56 -1.92 -2.52 -18.85
N PRO A 57 -1.49 -3.17 -19.95
CA PRO A 57 -1.87 -4.55 -20.24
C PRO A 57 -1.50 -5.52 -19.11
N GLU A 58 -2.27 -6.60 -18.99
CA GLU A 58 -2.05 -7.63 -17.97
C GLU A 58 -0.65 -8.25 -18.04
N SER A 59 -0.15 -8.55 -19.26
CA SER A 59 1.18 -9.12 -19.48
C SER A 59 2.30 -8.26 -18.89
N ASP A 60 2.19 -6.94 -19.08
CA ASP A 60 3.21 -5.98 -18.65
C ASP A 60 3.16 -5.79 -17.15
N THR A 61 1.95 -5.76 -16.59
CA THR A 61 1.71 -5.68 -15.14
C THR A 61 2.24 -6.93 -14.43
N LEU A 62 1.96 -8.13 -14.95
CA LEU A 62 2.49 -9.38 -14.39
C LEU A 62 4.02 -9.46 -14.50
N ALA A 63 4.60 -8.97 -15.60
CA ALA A 63 6.05 -8.87 -15.73
C ALA A 63 6.65 -7.89 -14.72
N LEU A 64 6.00 -6.74 -14.48
CA LEU A 64 6.38 -5.76 -13.46
C LEU A 64 6.29 -6.36 -12.06
N GLU A 65 5.21 -7.08 -11.74
CA GLU A 65 5.04 -7.76 -10.46
C GLU A 65 6.18 -8.75 -10.21
N LYS A 66 6.48 -9.63 -11.18
CA LYS A 66 7.60 -10.59 -11.07
C LYS A 66 8.95 -9.89 -10.84
N ARG A 67 9.18 -8.74 -11.48
CA ARG A 67 10.40 -7.94 -11.23
C ARG A 67 10.45 -7.44 -9.79
N TRP A 68 9.34 -6.90 -9.27
CA TRP A 68 9.26 -6.44 -7.88
C TRP A 68 9.42 -7.58 -6.87
N GLN A 69 8.74 -8.70 -7.06
CA GLN A 69 8.87 -9.86 -6.19
C GLN A 69 10.33 -10.32 -6.09
N ARG A 70 11.05 -10.45 -7.22
CA ARG A 70 12.48 -10.79 -7.20
C ARG A 70 13.34 -9.75 -6.47
N ARG A 71 13.12 -8.45 -6.71
CA ARG A 71 13.84 -7.38 -6.00
C ARG A 71 13.61 -7.44 -4.49
N LEU A 72 12.37 -7.64 -4.07
CA LEU A 72 12.02 -7.75 -2.66
C LEU A 72 12.65 -8.97 -2.00
N LEU A 73 12.62 -10.15 -2.63
CA LEU A 73 13.24 -11.37 -2.12
C LEU A 73 14.75 -11.24 -1.90
N LEU A 74 15.43 -10.44 -2.74
CA LEU A 74 16.87 -10.21 -2.66
C LEU A 74 17.24 -8.98 -1.79
N GLY A 75 16.29 -8.13 -1.44
CA GLY A 75 16.51 -6.87 -0.74
C GLY A 75 16.75 -7.03 0.77
N LYS A 76 17.29 -5.98 1.40
CA LYS A 76 17.68 -5.96 2.83
C LYS A 76 16.53 -6.32 3.76
N ASN A 77 15.33 -5.81 3.45
CA ASN A 77 14.14 -5.97 4.28
C ASN A 77 13.51 -7.38 4.25
N PHE A 78 13.89 -8.26 3.30
CA PHE A 78 13.36 -9.64 3.25
C PHE A 78 13.74 -10.47 4.47
N LYS A 79 15.03 -10.42 4.83
CA LYS A 79 15.54 -11.15 6.01
C LYS A 79 14.92 -10.61 7.30
N ILE A 80 14.69 -9.29 7.38
CA ILE A 80 14.04 -8.66 8.53
C ILE A 80 12.58 -9.09 8.61
N ALA A 81 11.85 -9.11 7.49
CA ALA A 81 10.46 -9.57 7.44
C ALA A 81 10.31 -11.01 7.96
N GLY A 82 11.21 -11.91 7.57
CA GLY A 82 11.22 -13.29 8.06
C GLY A 82 11.48 -13.41 9.56
N LYS A 83 12.29 -12.51 10.14
CA LYS A 83 12.57 -12.49 11.59
C LYS A 83 11.49 -11.79 12.41
N LYS A 84 10.81 -10.79 11.85
CA LYS A 84 9.79 -9.99 12.54
C LYS A 84 8.62 -10.85 13.05
N ALA A 85 8.33 -11.99 12.41
CA ALA A 85 7.35 -12.96 12.89
C ALA A 85 7.70 -13.57 14.27
N LYS A 86 8.99 -13.65 14.62
CA LYS A 86 9.48 -14.16 15.92
C LYS A 86 9.92 -13.03 16.87
N SER A 87 10.17 -11.84 16.34
CA SER A 87 10.64 -10.67 17.09
C SER A 87 9.94 -9.41 16.56
N PRO A 88 8.75 -9.09 17.08
CA PRO A 88 7.89 -8.02 16.56
C PRO A 88 8.53 -6.63 16.59
N ASP A 89 9.41 -6.40 17.57
CA ASP A 89 10.09 -5.12 17.81
C ASP A 89 11.23 -4.84 16.82
N LEU A 90 11.52 -5.76 15.89
CA LEU A 90 12.53 -5.54 14.85
C LEU A 90 11.99 -4.55 13.81
N ASP A 91 12.65 -3.40 13.68
CA ASP A 91 12.32 -2.41 12.67
C ASP A 91 12.90 -2.76 11.30
N PHE A 92 12.16 -2.39 10.25
CA PHE A 92 12.67 -2.41 8.88
C PHE A 92 13.69 -1.30 8.69
N VAL A 93 14.69 -1.56 7.83
CA VAL A 93 15.62 -0.50 7.43
C VAL A 93 14.96 0.41 6.40
N GLN A 94 15.53 1.60 6.23
CA GLN A 94 15.12 2.56 5.20
C GLN A 94 15.04 1.92 3.82
N ARG A 95 14.13 2.46 3.00
CA ARG A 95 13.84 1.96 1.67
C ARG A 95 15.12 1.85 0.84
N GLU A 96 15.26 0.73 0.13
CA GLU A 96 16.40 0.46 -0.75
C GLU A 96 16.12 0.85 -2.21
N PHE A 97 14.86 0.80 -2.62
CA PHE A 97 14.44 1.06 -3.99
C PHE A 97 13.62 2.35 -4.11
N ASP A 98 13.86 3.15 -5.15
CA ASP A 98 13.04 4.34 -5.43
C ASP A 98 11.88 4.05 -6.37
#